data_AF-A0A8J7FXZ7-F1
#
_entry.id   AF-A0A8J7FXZ7-F1
#
_cell.length_a   1.000
_cell.length_b   1.000
_cell.length_c   1.000
_cell.angle_alpha   90.00
_cell.angle_beta   90.00
_cell.angle_gamma   90.00
#
_symmetry.space_group_name_H-M   'P 1'
#
loop_
_entity.id
_entity.type
_entity.pdbx_description
1 polymer ?
#
loop_
_entity_poly.entity_id
_entity_poly.type
_entity_poly.pdbx_seq_one_letter_code
_entity_poly.pdbx_strand_id
1 'polypeptide(L)'
;MTSPPVSDRSDPFASYQQALCDFGIAELIEALSNFYDPDFDAAQMHLEEQELEHLATLLVQQLCVSLNGKMMAGYLNLLRNAGLWTIADLPKLELKPLQHPLVLPENFPSQTSDPRFHAGNWVRWLSLPNHAQTDSGIIIGRFFAFASHRGQWGWKYLIWLKDTSSGILADAAWEEDLELLREEKYL
;
A
#
# COMPACT_ATOMS: atom_id res chain seq x y z
N MET A 1 -51.54 13.34 5.78
CA MET A 1 -50.18 13.58 5.22
C MET A 1 -49.23 13.68 6.40
N THR A 2 -48.56 12.58 6.71
CA THR A 2 -47.61 12.45 7.83
C THR A 2 -46.21 12.54 7.28
N SER A 3 -45.48 13.61 7.61
CA SER A 3 -44.03 13.68 7.40
C SER A 3 -43.34 12.65 8.32
N PRO A 4 -42.37 11.86 7.83
CA PRO A 4 -41.54 11.06 8.71
C PRO A 4 -40.49 11.94 9.41
N PRO A 5 -40.09 11.61 10.66
CA PRO A 5 -39.01 12.30 11.35
C PRO A 5 -37.64 11.85 10.81
N VAL A 6 -36.74 12.83 10.78
CA VAL A 6 -35.31 12.74 10.46
C VAL A 6 -34.62 11.64 11.26
N SER A 7 -33.79 10.84 10.60
CA SER A 7 -32.73 10.04 11.24
C SER A 7 -31.40 10.36 10.57
N ASP A 8 -30.91 11.58 10.78
CA ASP A 8 -29.51 11.90 10.57
C ASP A 8 -28.75 11.46 11.83
N ARG A 9 -28.38 10.17 11.85
CA ARG A 9 -27.42 9.62 12.80
C ARG A 9 -26.08 9.49 12.09
N SER A 10 -25.50 10.63 11.75
CA SER A 10 -24.08 10.73 11.47
C SER A 10 -23.35 10.60 12.81
N ASP A 11 -22.66 9.48 13.05
CA ASP A 11 -21.96 9.20 14.31
C ASP A 11 -20.89 10.28 14.59
N PRO A 12 -21.07 11.17 15.58
CA PRO A 12 -20.17 12.30 15.81
C PRO A 12 -18.75 11.88 16.21
N PHE A 13 -18.62 10.66 16.73
CA PHE A 13 -17.33 10.06 17.08
C PHE A 13 -16.53 9.63 15.85
N ALA A 14 -17.20 9.15 14.80
CA ALA A 14 -16.55 8.76 13.55
C ALA A 14 -16.03 9.98 12.78
N SER A 15 -16.80 11.07 12.75
CA SER A 15 -16.38 12.31 12.07
C SER A 15 -15.24 13.02 12.80
N TYR A 16 -15.23 13.01 14.14
CA TYR A 16 -14.15 13.60 14.93
C TYR A 16 -12.84 12.80 14.82
N GLN A 17 -12.91 11.47 14.88
CA GLN A 17 -11.73 10.62 14.67
C GLN A 17 -11.18 10.74 13.26
N GLN A 18 -12.06 10.79 12.24
CA GLN A 18 -11.65 11.05 10.87
C GLN A 18 -10.96 12.41 10.75
N ALA A 19 -11.53 13.46 11.34
CA ALA A 19 -10.93 14.80 11.34
C ALA A 19 -9.55 14.84 12.03
N LEU A 20 -9.33 14.05 13.10
CA LEU A 20 -8.02 13.95 13.74
C LEU A 20 -6.99 13.19 12.90
N CYS A 21 -7.41 12.11 12.22
CA CYS A 21 -6.57 11.39 11.27
C CYS A 21 -6.19 12.30 10.09
N ASP A 22 -7.18 13.00 9.52
CA ASP A 22 -6.99 13.94 8.42
C ASP A 22 -6.09 15.11 8.84
N PHE A 23 -6.23 15.62 10.07
CA PHE A 23 -5.41 16.71 10.60
C PHE A 23 -3.93 16.31 10.73
N GLY A 24 -3.64 15.15 11.33
CA GLY A 24 -2.25 14.71 11.51
C GLY A 24 -1.57 14.32 10.19
N ILE A 25 -2.33 13.79 9.23
CA ILE A 25 -1.82 13.46 7.90
C ILE A 25 -1.59 14.74 7.08
N ALA A 26 -2.48 15.73 7.16
CA ALA A 26 -2.31 17.01 6.47
C ALA A 26 -1.06 17.77 6.92
N GLU A 27 -0.81 17.85 8.23
CA GLU A 27 0.41 18.48 8.77
C GLU A 27 1.67 17.73 8.30
N LEU A 28 1.62 16.39 8.25
CA LEU A 28 2.74 15.59 7.75
C LEU A 28 2.97 15.82 6.26
N ILE A 29 1.91 15.86 5.44
CA ILE A 29 2.01 16.13 4.00
C ILE A 29 2.58 17.52 3.75
N GLU A 30 2.14 18.54 4.50
CA GLU A 30 2.69 19.90 4.42
C GLU A 30 4.16 19.94 4.84
N ALA A 31 4.54 19.21 5.89
CA ALA A 31 5.93 19.11 6.31
C ALA A 31 6.80 18.41 5.24
N LEU A 32 6.30 17.36 4.60
CA LEU A 32 7.00 16.62 3.55
C LEU A 32 7.16 17.44 2.27
N SER A 33 6.13 18.19 1.86
CA SER A 33 6.17 19.02 0.65
C SER A 33 7.14 20.20 0.75
N ASN A 34 7.43 20.65 1.98
CA ASN A 34 8.38 21.72 2.27
C ASN A 34 9.71 21.21 2.84
N PHE A 35 9.93 19.88 2.88
CA PHE A 35 11.11 19.31 3.50
C PHE A 35 12.38 19.60 2.68
N TYR A 36 13.42 20.07 3.38
CA TYR A 36 14.70 20.41 2.80
C TYR A 36 15.85 20.09 3.75
N ASP A 37 16.83 19.34 3.25
CA ASP A 37 18.11 19.10 3.89
C ASP A 37 19.24 19.01 2.83
N PRO A 38 20.51 18.82 3.21
CA PRO A 38 21.62 18.73 2.24
C PRO A 38 21.52 17.57 1.24
N ASP A 39 20.75 16.53 1.56
CA ASP A 39 20.63 15.30 0.77
C ASP A 39 19.29 15.24 -0.01
N PHE A 40 18.30 16.05 0.35
CA PHE A 40 16.96 16.05 -0.24
C PHE A 40 16.30 17.44 -0.27
N ASP A 41 15.69 17.79 -1.40
CA ASP A 41 14.91 19.02 -1.58
C ASP A 41 13.55 18.69 -2.22
N ALA A 42 12.47 18.74 -1.43
CA ALA A 42 11.12 18.43 -1.89
C ALA A 42 10.67 19.32 -3.06
N ALA A 43 11.07 20.61 -3.06
CA ALA A 43 10.67 21.56 -4.09
C ALA A 43 11.31 21.26 -5.46
N GLN A 44 12.49 20.63 -5.45
CA GLN A 44 13.18 20.20 -6.68
C GLN A 44 12.75 18.82 -7.19
N MET A 45 12.10 18.01 -6.35
CA MET A 45 11.67 16.66 -6.70
C MET A 45 10.34 16.63 -7.48
N HIS A 46 9.65 17.77 -7.63
CA HIS A 46 8.37 17.87 -8.35
C HIS A 46 7.33 16.80 -7.92
N LEU A 47 7.23 16.55 -6.62
CA LEU A 47 6.38 15.49 -6.06
C LEU A 47 4.90 15.75 -6.38
N GLU A 48 4.21 14.72 -6.87
CA GLU A 48 2.76 14.77 -7.05
C GLU A 48 2.03 14.64 -5.70
N GLU A 49 0.81 15.18 -5.61
CA GLU A 49 -0.01 15.09 -4.39
C GLU A 49 -0.24 13.63 -3.95
N GLN A 50 -0.48 12.76 -4.94
CA GLN A 50 -0.64 11.32 -4.69
C GLN A 50 0.64 10.69 -4.14
N GLU A 51 1.82 11.08 -4.63
CA GLU A 51 3.10 10.55 -4.12
C GLU A 51 3.37 10.99 -2.69
N LEU A 52 3.04 12.24 -2.36
CA LEU A 52 3.12 12.77 -1.00
C LEU A 52 2.19 12.02 -0.03
N GLU A 53 0.94 11.75 -0.43
CA GLU A 53 0.00 10.96 0.36
C GLU A 53 0.49 9.54 0.60
N HIS A 54 1.03 8.89 -0.44
CA HIS A 54 1.62 7.55 -0.30
C HIS A 54 2.84 7.56 0.61
N LEU A 55 3.73 8.57 0.49
CA LEU A 55 4.89 8.72 1.35
C LEU A 55 4.50 8.93 2.81
N ALA A 56 3.54 9.82 3.07
CA ALA A 56 2.99 10.07 4.40
C ALA A 56 2.42 8.77 5.01
N THR A 57 1.65 8.02 4.22
CA THR A 57 1.08 6.73 4.64
C THR A 57 2.16 5.72 4.99
N LEU A 58 3.20 5.60 4.16
CA LEU A 58 4.32 4.68 4.41
C LEU A 58 5.08 5.05 5.69
N LEU A 59 5.36 6.34 5.91
CA LEU A 59 6.05 6.81 7.11
C LEU A 59 5.24 6.55 8.39
N VAL A 60 3.92 6.78 8.35
CA VAL A 60 3.02 6.46 9.48
C VAL A 60 3.01 4.96 9.76
N GLN A 61 2.88 4.13 8.72
CA GLN A 61 2.93 2.67 8.87
C GLN A 61 4.27 2.22 9.47
N GLN A 62 5.37 2.77 8.96
CA GLN A 62 6.69 2.42 9.43
C GLN A 62 6.94 2.87 10.87
N LEU A 63 6.45 4.05 11.25
CA LEU A 63 6.43 4.50 12.63
C LEU A 63 5.71 3.47 13.51
N CYS A 64 4.47 3.10 13.16
CA CYS A 64 3.66 2.14 13.90
C CYS A 64 4.36 0.78 14.10
N VAL A 65 5.06 0.27 13.07
CA VAL A 65 5.80 -1.00 13.15
C VAL A 65 7.10 -0.86 13.96
N SER A 66 7.70 0.34 14.00
CA SER A 66 8.94 0.59 14.75
C SER A 66 8.73 0.76 16.26
N LEU A 67 7.48 1.01 16.69
CA LEU A 67 7.14 1.17 18.11
C LEU A 67 7.48 -0.10 18.89
N ASN A 68 8.26 0.04 19.96
CA ASN A 68 8.58 -1.04 20.86
C ASN A 68 8.37 -0.63 22.33
N GLY A 69 8.15 -1.63 23.19
CA GLY A 69 7.79 -1.40 24.58
C GLY A 69 8.84 -0.61 25.37
N LYS A 70 10.13 -0.76 25.04
CA LYS A 70 11.21 0.00 25.70
C LYS A 70 11.13 1.49 25.39
N MET A 71 10.91 1.83 24.12
CA MET A 71 10.75 3.21 23.66
C MET A 71 9.49 3.84 24.28
N MET A 72 8.35 3.14 24.24
CA MET A 72 7.10 3.62 24.83
C MET A 72 7.21 3.81 26.35
N ALA A 73 7.86 2.89 27.05
CA ALA A 73 8.12 3.05 28.49
C ALA A 73 8.98 4.28 28.78
N GLY A 74 9.99 4.57 27.95
CA GLY A 74 10.80 5.78 28.03
C GLY A 74 9.97 7.05 27.88
N TYR A 75 9.15 7.14 26.83
CA TYR A 75 8.25 8.29 26.61
C TYR A 75 7.25 8.48 27.76
N LEU A 76 6.60 7.41 28.22
CA LEU A 76 5.65 7.48 29.34
C LEU A 76 6.34 7.91 30.64
N ASN A 77 7.57 7.47 30.87
CA ASN A 77 8.35 7.87 32.03
C ASN A 77 8.70 9.36 31.99
N LEU A 78 9.04 9.89 30.81
CA LEU A 78 9.27 11.32 30.60
C LEU A 78 7.99 12.13 30.80
N LEU A 79 6.87 11.75 30.18
CA LEU A 79 5.59 12.45 30.33
C LEU A 79 5.09 12.51 31.77
N ARG A 80 5.39 11.47 32.57
CA ARG A 80 4.95 11.39 33.98
C ARG A 80 5.85 12.17 34.94
N ASN A 81 7.13 12.38 34.59
CA ASN A 81 8.12 12.91 35.54
C ASN A 81 8.79 14.23 35.08
N ALA A 82 8.73 14.57 33.80
CA ALA A 82 9.22 15.83 33.26
C ALA A 82 8.05 16.77 32.96
N GLY A 83 8.22 18.07 33.24
CA GLY A 83 7.25 19.08 32.79
C GLY A 83 7.24 19.13 31.26
N LEU A 84 6.06 19.35 30.65
CA LEU A 84 5.88 19.46 29.18
C LEU A 84 6.86 20.41 28.48
N TRP A 85 7.42 21.36 29.22
CA TRP A 85 8.37 22.40 28.78
C TRP A 85 9.84 21.94 28.80
N THR A 86 10.14 20.76 29.35
CA THR A 86 11.49 20.16 29.39
C THR A 86 11.71 19.15 28.26
N ILE A 87 10.65 18.74 27.56
CA ILE A 87 10.72 17.78 26.45
C ILE A 87 10.97 18.55 25.14
N ALA A 88 12.12 19.22 25.06
CA ALA A 88 12.61 19.80 23.80
C ALA A 88 13.43 18.77 23.00
N ASP A 89 14.09 17.85 23.70
CA ASP A 89 14.87 16.76 23.11
C ASP A 89 14.03 15.48 23.07
N LEU A 90 13.09 15.42 22.12
CA LEU A 90 12.53 14.14 21.73
C LEU A 90 13.67 13.29 21.14
N PRO A 91 13.90 12.05 21.62
CA PRO A 91 14.90 11.19 21.02
C PRO A 91 14.58 11.02 19.54
N LYS A 92 15.58 11.26 18.68
CA LYS A 92 15.47 11.06 17.24
C LYS A 92 14.97 9.64 16.97
N LEU A 93 13.88 9.56 16.22
CA LEU A 93 13.31 8.30 15.82
C LEU A 93 13.99 7.86 14.53
N GLU A 94 14.97 6.97 14.66
CA GLU A 94 15.70 6.42 13.53
C GLU A 94 14.80 5.40 12.81
N LEU A 95 14.08 5.86 11.79
CA LEU A 95 13.39 4.97 10.87
C LEU A 95 14.43 4.25 10.03
N LYS A 96 14.34 2.92 9.95
CA LYS A 96 15.21 2.15 9.06
C LYS A 96 15.00 2.61 7.61
N PRO A 97 16.06 2.75 6.79
CA PRO A 97 15.88 3.06 5.37
C PRO A 97 14.93 2.07 4.73
N LEU A 98 14.05 2.57 3.83
CA LEU A 98 13.25 1.72 2.97
C LEU A 98 14.20 0.85 2.15
N GLN A 99 14.39 -0.39 2.59
CA GLN A 99 15.08 -1.37 1.78
C GLN A 99 14.06 -1.83 0.75
N HIS A 100 14.34 -1.62 -0.54
CA HIS A 100 13.82 -2.55 -1.53
C HIS A 100 14.22 -3.93 -1.03
N PRO A 101 13.27 -4.82 -0.70
CA PRO A 101 13.65 -6.12 -0.18
C PRO A 101 14.23 -6.89 -1.36
N LEU A 102 15.54 -6.78 -1.52
CA LEU A 102 16.36 -7.62 -2.40
C LEU A 102 16.50 -9.04 -1.80
N VAL A 103 16.13 -9.18 -0.52
CA VAL A 103 16.19 -10.43 0.23
C VAL A 103 14.78 -11.00 0.32
N LEU A 104 14.61 -12.19 -0.23
CA LEU A 104 13.41 -13.01 -0.06
C LEU A 104 13.08 -13.15 1.43
N PRO A 105 11.79 -13.20 1.85
CA PRO A 105 11.45 -13.42 3.26
C PRO A 105 12.13 -14.68 3.80
N GLU A 106 12.67 -14.63 5.02
CA GLU A 106 13.42 -15.75 5.63
C GLU A 106 12.65 -17.08 5.64
N ASN A 107 11.32 -17.01 5.66
CA ASN A 107 10.42 -18.16 5.71
C ASN A 107 9.81 -18.53 4.35
N PHE A 108 10.39 -18.09 3.23
CA PHE A 108 9.93 -18.49 1.90
C PHE A 108 10.40 -19.91 1.55
N PRO A 109 9.53 -20.78 0.97
CA PRO A 109 8.11 -20.58 0.66
C PRO A 109 7.14 -21.03 1.78
N SER A 110 7.65 -21.41 2.95
CA SER A 110 6.89 -22.04 4.05
C SER A 110 5.67 -21.26 4.57
N GLN A 111 5.71 -19.93 4.54
CA GLN A 111 4.60 -19.07 5.03
C GLN A 111 3.86 -18.32 3.91
N THR A 112 4.24 -18.52 2.64
CA THR A 112 3.55 -17.85 1.54
C THR A 112 2.25 -18.56 1.23
N SER A 113 1.19 -17.80 0.96
CA SER A 113 -0.05 -18.35 0.43
C SER A 113 0.26 -19.13 -0.85
N ASP A 114 -0.42 -20.26 -1.04
CA ASP A 114 -0.26 -21.00 -2.28
C ASP A 114 -0.70 -20.13 -3.48
N PRO A 115 0.06 -20.12 -4.57
CA PRO A 115 -0.29 -19.37 -5.77
C PRO A 115 -1.64 -19.85 -6.30
N ARG A 116 -2.57 -18.91 -6.50
CA ARG A 116 -3.93 -19.19 -6.97
C ARG A 116 -3.97 -19.79 -8.36
N PHE A 117 -2.96 -19.51 -9.18
CA PHE A 117 -2.92 -19.92 -10.57
C PHE A 117 -1.67 -20.74 -10.91
N HIS A 118 -1.82 -21.57 -11.94
CA HIS A 118 -0.78 -22.46 -12.44
C HIS A 118 -0.51 -22.22 -13.92
N ALA A 119 0.67 -22.65 -14.38
CA ALA A 119 1.00 -22.63 -15.80
C ALA A 119 -0.08 -23.39 -16.61
N GLY A 120 -0.51 -22.81 -17.72
CA GLY A 120 -1.61 -23.32 -18.54
C GLY A 120 -3.00 -22.83 -18.12
N ASN A 121 -3.17 -22.14 -16.98
CA ASN A 121 -4.44 -21.51 -16.67
C ASN A 121 -4.69 -20.30 -17.58
N TRP A 122 -5.90 -20.24 -18.13
CA TRP A 122 -6.40 -19.06 -18.81
C TRP A 122 -6.85 -18.03 -17.79
N VAL A 123 -6.37 -16.80 -17.97
CA VAL A 123 -6.70 -15.67 -17.11
C VAL A 123 -7.07 -14.46 -17.95
N ARG A 124 -7.83 -13.56 -17.34
CA ARG A 124 -8.05 -12.21 -17.85
C ARG A 124 -7.79 -11.20 -16.74
N TRP A 125 -7.44 -9.99 -17.14
CA TRP A 125 -7.33 -8.88 -16.21
C TRP A 125 -8.73 -8.50 -15.72
N LEU A 126 -8.83 -8.09 -14.45
CA LEU A 126 -10.07 -7.57 -13.89
C LEU A 126 -10.50 -6.32 -14.65
N SER A 127 -11.76 -6.29 -15.07
CA SER A 127 -12.34 -5.14 -15.77
C SER A 127 -12.45 -3.94 -14.84
N LEU A 128 -11.92 -2.80 -15.28
CA LEU A 128 -12.23 -1.52 -14.64
C LEU A 128 -13.72 -1.20 -14.86
N PRO A 129 -14.38 -0.45 -13.95
CA PRO A 129 -15.82 -0.18 -14.00
C PRO A 129 -16.34 0.40 -15.32
N ASN A 130 -15.47 0.96 -16.16
CA ASN A 130 -15.80 1.63 -17.42
C ASN A 130 -15.21 0.95 -18.68
N HIS A 131 -14.55 -0.21 -18.56
CA HIS A 131 -13.97 -0.93 -19.70
C HIS A 131 -14.40 -2.41 -19.67
N ALA A 132 -15.33 -2.76 -20.56
CA ALA A 132 -15.93 -4.10 -20.62
C ALA A 132 -15.03 -5.19 -21.21
N GLN A 133 -13.94 -4.81 -21.88
CA GLN A 133 -13.01 -5.76 -22.50
C GLN A 133 -11.62 -5.53 -21.93
N THR A 134 -11.09 -6.57 -21.32
CA THR A 134 -9.73 -6.64 -20.81
C THR A 134 -8.97 -7.71 -21.55
N ASP A 135 -7.66 -7.53 -21.62
CA ASP A 135 -6.79 -8.50 -22.25
C ASP A 135 -6.85 -9.84 -21.51
N SER A 136 -6.59 -10.91 -22.26
CA SER A 136 -6.63 -12.26 -21.75
C SER A 136 -5.47 -13.07 -22.31
N GLY A 137 -5.09 -14.11 -21.59
CA GLY A 137 -3.94 -14.91 -21.95
C GLY A 137 -3.79 -16.16 -21.11
N ILE A 138 -2.72 -16.89 -21.38
CA ILE A 138 -2.35 -18.11 -20.67
C ILE A 138 -1.16 -17.82 -19.77
N ILE A 139 -1.20 -18.28 -18.52
CA ILE A 139 -0.05 -18.22 -17.63
C ILE A 139 1.04 -19.15 -18.15
N ILE A 140 2.23 -18.59 -18.41
CA ILE A 140 3.42 -19.34 -18.84
C ILE A 140 4.47 -19.47 -17.74
N GLY A 141 4.37 -18.65 -16.69
CA GLY A 141 5.30 -18.68 -15.56
C GLY A 141 4.79 -17.87 -14.39
N ARG A 142 5.46 -18.02 -13.25
CA ARG A 142 5.19 -17.26 -12.03
C ARG A 142 6.47 -17.04 -11.25
N PHE A 143 6.51 -15.95 -10.51
CA PHE A 143 7.61 -15.63 -9.61
C PHE A 143 7.07 -14.84 -8.42
N PHE A 144 7.82 -14.85 -7.33
CA PHE A 144 7.50 -14.10 -6.13
C PHE A 144 8.28 -12.78 -6.17
N ALA A 145 7.57 -11.66 -6.04
CA ALA A 145 8.15 -10.33 -6.17
C ALA A 145 7.61 -9.37 -5.11
N PHE A 146 8.38 -8.34 -4.80
CA PHE A 146 7.93 -7.29 -3.91
C PHE A 146 7.02 -6.31 -4.64
N ALA A 147 5.76 -6.25 -4.21
CA ALA A 147 4.76 -5.30 -4.67
C ALA A 147 4.95 -3.97 -3.93
N SER A 148 5.70 -3.04 -4.52
CA SER A 148 5.97 -1.72 -3.93
C SER A 148 4.69 -0.94 -3.63
N HIS A 149 3.67 -1.06 -4.49
CA HIS A 149 2.35 -0.45 -4.30
C HIS A 149 1.59 -0.97 -3.07
N ARG A 150 2.02 -2.08 -2.47
CA ARG A 150 1.41 -2.70 -1.28
C ARG A 150 2.38 -2.86 -0.11
N GLY A 151 3.65 -2.51 -0.29
CA GLY A 151 4.69 -2.74 0.72
C GLY A 151 4.85 -4.20 1.14
N GLN A 152 4.43 -5.18 0.33
CA GLN A 152 4.46 -6.60 0.69
C GLN A 152 4.93 -7.49 -0.48
N TRP A 153 5.37 -8.70 -0.17
CA TRP A 153 5.68 -9.70 -1.20
C TRP A 153 4.40 -10.38 -1.70
N GLY A 154 4.34 -10.67 -3.00
CA GLY A 154 3.19 -11.29 -3.63
C GLY A 154 3.53 -12.10 -4.89
N TRP A 155 2.57 -12.89 -5.34
CA TRP A 155 2.68 -13.65 -6.58
C TRP A 155 2.48 -12.76 -7.80
N LYS A 156 3.42 -12.85 -8.73
CA LYS A 156 3.35 -12.22 -10.05
C LYS A 156 3.45 -13.28 -11.14
N TYR A 157 2.64 -13.12 -12.17
CA TYR A 157 2.48 -14.10 -13.24
C TYR A 157 2.98 -13.54 -14.56
N LEU A 158 3.68 -14.37 -15.33
CA LEU A 158 4.00 -14.11 -16.73
C LEU A 158 2.89 -14.70 -17.59
N ILE A 159 2.30 -13.86 -18.43
CA ILE A 159 1.10 -14.19 -19.19
C ILE A 159 1.41 -14.01 -20.66
N TRP A 160 1.12 -15.04 -21.44
CA TRP A 160 1.13 -14.96 -22.89
C TRP A 160 -0.25 -14.51 -23.37
N LEU A 161 -0.32 -13.30 -23.93
CA LEU A 161 -1.58 -12.70 -24.38
C LEU A 161 -2.14 -13.39 -25.64
N LYS A 162 -3.47 -13.41 -25.72
CA LYS A 162 -4.20 -13.92 -26.88
C LYS A 162 -4.40 -12.79 -27.90
N ASP A 163 -3.95 -13.07 -29.12
CA ASP A 163 -4.29 -12.31 -30.33
C ASP A 163 -3.84 -10.84 -30.36
N THR A 164 -2.53 -10.65 -30.35
CA THR A 164 -1.91 -9.43 -30.87
C THR A 164 -1.63 -9.66 -32.35
N SER A 165 -2.37 -8.97 -33.22
CA SER A 165 -2.32 -9.07 -34.69
C SER A 165 -0.94 -8.81 -35.34
N SER A 166 0.13 -8.67 -34.56
CA SER A 166 1.46 -8.25 -35.00
C SER A 166 2.67 -8.80 -34.21
N GLY A 167 2.53 -9.72 -33.26
CA GLY A 167 3.70 -10.34 -32.60
C GLY A 167 3.41 -11.00 -31.25
N ILE A 168 4.25 -11.95 -30.85
CA ILE A 168 4.17 -12.62 -29.53
C ILE A 168 4.35 -11.56 -28.45
N LEU A 169 3.29 -11.25 -27.70
CA LEU A 169 3.33 -10.32 -26.58
C LEU A 169 3.15 -11.10 -25.27
N ALA A 170 4.12 -10.95 -24.37
CA ALA A 170 4.04 -11.43 -23.01
C ALA A 170 3.99 -10.22 -22.08
N ASP A 171 3.16 -10.31 -21.04
CA ASP A 171 3.03 -9.28 -20.01
C ASP A 171 3.08 -9.90 -18.61
N ALA A 172 3.22 -9.07 -17.58
CA ALA A 172 3.31 -9.49 -16.19
C ALA A 172 2.27 -8.79 -15.30
N ALA A 173 1.44 -9.58 -14.62
CA ALA A 173 0.39 -9.07 -13.75
C ALA A 173 0.46 -9.66 -12.34
N TRP A 174 -0.04 -8.92 -11.36
CA TRP A 174 -0.16 -9.41 -9.99
C TRP A 174 -1.35 -10.36 -9.84
N GLU A 175 -1.29 -11.25 -8.86
CA GLU A 175 -2.35 -12.25 -8.62
C GLU A 175 -3.74 -11.63 -8.41
N GLU A 176 -3.79 -10.48 -7.72
CA GLU A 176 -5.00 -9.70 -7.48
C GLU A 176 -5.68 -9.17 -8.74
N ASP A 177 -4.89 -8.88 -9.79
CA ASP A 177 -5.36 -8.18 -10.98
C ASP A 177 -5.99 -9.15 -11.98
N LEU A 178 -5.95 -10.44 -11.66
CA LEU A 178 -6.34 -11.53 -12.54
C LEU A 178 -7.53 -12.30 -11.98
N GLU A 179 -8.35 -12.76 -12.89
CA GLU A 179 -9.37 -13.77 -12.62
C GLU A 179 -9.27 -14.93 -13.61
N LEU A 180 -9.67 -16.12 -13.15
CA LEU A 180 -9.63 -17.33 -13.96
C LEU A 180 -10.70 -17.24 -15.04
N LEU A 181 -10.29 -17.37 -16.30
CA LEU A 181 -11.23 -17.57 -17.39
C LEU A 181 -11.65 -19.04 -17.36
N ARG A 182 -12.90 -19.33 -17.00
CA ARG A 182 -13.42 -20.69 -17.19
C ARG A 182 -13.48 -20.92 -18.69
N GLU A 183 -12.74 -21.90 -19.20
CA GLU A 183 -13.01 -22.42 -20.53
C GLU A 183 -14.45 -22.95 -20.51
N GLU A 184 -15.36 -22.25 -21.19
CA GLU A 184 -16.59 -22.87 -21.65
C GLU A 184 -16.15 -24.03 -22.53
N LYS A 185 -16.22 -25.25 -21.97
CA LYS A 185 -16.12 -26.47 -22.75
C LYS A 185 -17.13 -26.36 -23.87
N TYR A 186 -16.66 -26.07 -25.08
CA TYR A 186 -17.42 -26.33 -26.29
C TYR A 186 -17.70 -27.84 -26.30
N LEU A 187 -18.90 -28.21 -25.84
CA LEU A 187 -19.52 -29.53 -26.01
C LEU A 187 -20.03 -29.66 -27.44
#